data_AF-A0A6B0WEE4-F1
#
_entry.id   AF-A0A6B0WEE4-F1
#
_cell.length_a   1.000
_cell.length_b   1.000
_cell.length_c   1.000
_cell.angle_alpha   90.00
_cell.angle_beta   90.00
_cell.angle_gamma   90.00
#
_symmetry.space_group_name_H-M   'P 1'
#
loop_
_entity.id
_entity.type
_entity.pdbx_description
1 polymer ?
#
loop_
_entity_poly.entity_id
_entity_poly.type
_entity_poly.pdbx_seq_one_letter_code
_entity_poly.pdbx_strand_id
1 'polypeptide(L)'
;MDRPDDAREVYDSATAICSDIVPITERETERALELLLRHSRLPARDALHVATMETNGIHRILSADRHFDRLEAVERVDPADLARPA
;
A
#
# COMPACT_ATOMS: atom_id res chain seq x y z
N MET A 1 -1.53 4.01 -27.36
CA MET A 1 -1.35 5.05 -26.33
C MET A 1 0.10 4.97 -25.86
N ASP A 2 0.77 6.10 -25.59
CA ASP A 2 2.18 6.10 -25.19
C ASP A 2 2.30 5.85 -23.67
N ARG A 3 3.41 5.26 -23.21
CA ARG A 3 3.59 4.86 -21.79
C ARG A 3 3.41 5.99 -20.78
N PRO A 4 3.75 7.27 -21.07
CA PRO A 4 3.49 8.38 -20.16
C PRO A 4 2.00 8.75 -20.04
N ASP A 5 1.24 8.61 -21.13
CA ASP A 5 -0.19 8.91 -21.15
C ASP A 5 -0.95 7.85 -20.34
N ASP A 6 -0.58 6.57 -20.50
CA ASP A 6 -1.13 5.48 -19.69
C ASP A 6 -0.85 5.71 -18.19
N ALA A 7 0.35 6.18 -17.83
CA ALA A 7 0.71 6.47 -16.44
C ALA A 7 -0.11 7.63 -15.86
N ARG A 8 -0.41 8.65 -16.67
CA ARG A 8 -1.26 9.78 -16.28
C ARG A 8 -2.68 9.31 -15.98
N GLU A 9 -3.28 8.56 -16.91
CA GLU A 9 -4.66 8.09 -16.77
C GLU A 9 -4.82 7.20 -15.52
N VAL A 10 -3.88 6.28 -15.29
CA VAL A 10 -3.89 5.43 -14.09
C VAL A 10 -3.77 6.26 -12.81
N TYR A 11 -2.89 7.26 -12.80
CA TYR A 11 -2.73 8.15 -11.63
C TYR A 11 -4.00 8.96 -11.35
N ASP A 12 -4.57 9.59 -12.39
CA ASP A 12 -5.77 10.42 -12.26
C ASP A 12 -6.97 9.57 -11.79
N SER A 13 -7.13 8.36 -12.35
CA SER A 13 -8.20 7.43 -11.95
C SER A 13 -8.05 6.94 -10.51
N ALA A 14 -6.82 6.57 -10.10
CA ALA A 14 -6.56 6.08 -8.76
C ALA A 14 -6.73 7.18 -7.70
N THR A 15 -6.33 8.41 -8.00
CA THR A 15 -6.48 9.54 -7.06
C THR A 15 -7.93 10.02 -6.97
N ALA A 16 -8.71 9.96 -8.05
CA ALA A 16 -10.12 10.33 -8.04
C ALA A 16 -11.00 9.49 -7.11
N ILE A 17 -10.60 8.24 -6.80
CA ILE A 17 -11.35 7.35 -5.89
C ILE A 17 -10.86 7.41 -4.43
N CYS A 18 -9.75 8.10 -4.15
CA CYS A 18 -9.20 8.24 -2.82
C CYS A 18 -9.82 9.45 -2.11
N SER A 19 -10.33 9.26 -0.89
CA SER A 19 -10.80 10.37 -0.06
C SER A 19 -9.64 11.23 0.46
N ASP A 20 -8.52 10.58 0.78
CA ASP A 20 -7.31 11.20 1.33
C ASP A 20 -6.06 10.55 0.72
N ILE A 21 -5.02 11.34 0.50
CA ILE A 21 -3.69 10.88 0.09
C ILE A 21 -2.72 11.20 1.22
N VAL A 22 -2.23 10.15 1.87
CA VAL A 22 -1.33 10.27 3.03
C VAL A 22 0.10 10.56 2.56
N PRO A 23 0.78 11.62 3.05
CA PRO A 23 2.17 11.88 2.71
C PRO A 23 3.10 10.89 3.42
N ILE A 24 4.20 10.53 2.76
CA ILE A 24 5.31 9.84 3.39
C ILE A 24 6.28 10.89 3.92
N THR A 25 6.46 10.93 5.24
CA THR A 25 7.41 11.82 5.92
C THR A 25 8.56 11.02 6.53
N GLU A 26 9.50 11.72 7.17
CA GLU A 26 10.61 11.08 7.90
C GLU A 26 10.10 10.01 8.88
N ARG A 27 9.00 10.29 9.59
CA ARG A 27 8.34 9.35 10.52
C ARG A 27 8.01 8.01 9.87
N GLU A 28 7.43 8.04 8.66
CA GLU A 28 7.10 6.82 7.91
C GLU A 28 8.36 6.12 7.40
N THR A 29 9.39 6.87 6.97
CA THR A 29 10.64 6.27 6.49
C THR A 29 11.48 5.65 7.60
N GLU A 30 11.52 6.24 8.80
CA GLU A 30 12.17 5.67 9.98
C GLU A 30 11.49 4.37 10.38
N ARG A 31 10.15 4.36 10.42
CA ARG A 31 9.40 3.15 10.73
C ARG A 31 9.61 2.05 9.68
N ALA A 32 9.69 2.41 8.40
CA ALA A 32 10.00 1.46 7.33
C ALA A 32 11.41 0.86 7.50
N LEU A 33 12.40 1.66 7.89
CA LEU A 33 13.74 1.18 8.20
C LEU A 33 13.72 0.16 9.34
N GLU A 34 13.01 0.44 10.42
CA GLU A 34 12.86 -0.52 11.52
C GLU A 34 12.24 -1.85 11.06
N LEU A 35 11.23 -1.79 10.20
CA LEU A 35 10.57 -2.99 9.65
C LEU A 35 11.55 -3.82 8.80
N LEU A 36 12.36 -3.17 7.97
CA LEU A 36 13.36 -3.82 7.13
C LEU A 36 14.48 -4.48 7.96
N LEU A 37 14.91 -3.82 9.03
CA LEU A 37 15.93 -4.38 9.94
C LEU A 37 15.41 -5.61 10.70
N ARG A 38 14.11 -5.65 11.04
CA ARG A 38 13.47 -6.81 11.69
C ARG A 38 13.08 -7.92 10.72
N HIS A 39 12.81 -7.60 9.46
CA HIS A 39 12.29 -8.53 8.45
C HIS A 39 13.15 -8.50 7.17
N SER A 40 14.24 -9.27 7.16
CA SER A 40 15.22 -9.28 6.06
C SER A 40 14.69 -9.68 4.67
N ARG A 41 13.46 -10.20 4.59
CA ARG A 41 12.78 -10.58 3.34
C ARG A 41 11.68 -9.62 2.91
N LEU A 42 11.40 -8.58 3.69
CA LEU A 42 10.37 -7.60 3.37
C LEU A 42 10.89 -6.66 2.26
N PRO A 43 10.20 -6.53 1.11
CA PRO A 43 10.57 -5.56 0.10
C PRO A 43 10.47 -4.13 0.65
N ALA A 44 11.37 -3.24 0.20
CA ALA A 44 11.39 -1.84 0.67
C ALA A 44 10.07 -1.09 0.43
N ARG A 45 9.37 -1.37 -0.68
CA ARG A 45 8.07 -0.74 -0.98
C ARG A 45 6.98 -1.21 -0.02
N ASP A 46 6.94 -2.50 0.28
CA ASP A 46 5.97 -3.07 1.22
C ASP A 46 6.23 -2.55 2.64
N ALA A 47 7.51 -2.42 3.04
CA ALA A 47 7.88 -1.80 4.31
C ALA A 47 7.39 -0.35 4.41
N LEU A 48 7.51 0.43 3.33
CA LEU A 48 6.97 1.79 3.27
C LEU A 48 5.44 1.81 3.38
N HIS A 49 4.73 0.95 2.63
CA HIS A 49 3.28 0.85 2.75
C HIS A 49 2.82 0.49 4.16
N VAL A 50 3.42 -0.53 4.77
CA VAL A 50 3.08 -0.94 6.13
C VAL A 50 3.43 0.15 7.14
N ALA A 51 4.59 0.79 7.03
CA ALA A 51 4.96 1.89 7.91
C ALA A 51 3.98 3.06 7.82
N THR A 52 3.61 3.50 6.61
CA THR A 52 2.59 4.53 6.39
C THR A 52 1.24 4.12 6.97
N MET A 53 0.86 2.86 6.83
CA MET A 53 -0.39 2.36 7.40
C MET A 53 -0.36 2.37 8.93
N GLU A 54 0.68 1.80 9.55
CA GLU A 54 0.83 1.73 11.00
C GLU A 54 0.85 3.13 11.65
N THR A 55 1.61 4.08 11.10
CA THR A 55 1.73 5.43 11.67
C THR A 55 0.47 6.29 11.50
N ASN A 56 -0.47 5.87 10.66
CA ASN A 56 -1.74 6.55 10.42
C ASN A 56 -2.95 5.73 10.90
N GLY A 57 -2.75 4.63 11.64
CA GLY A 57 -3.84 3.81 12.18
C GLY A 57 -4.68 3.10 11.11
N ILE A 58 -4.09 2.83 9.95
CA ILE A 58 -4.73 2.11 8.84
C ILE A 58 -4.35 0.63 8.97
N HIS A 59 -5.37 -0.24 8.97
CA HIS A 59 -5.16 -1.68 9.23
C HIS A 59 -5.58 -2.58 8.08
N ARG A 60 -6.22 -2.05 7.03
CA ARG A 60 -6.70 -2.82 5.88
C ARG A 60 -6.13 -2.24 4.59
N ILE A 61 -5.67 -3.11 3.70
CA ILE A 61 -5.13 -2.72 2.39
C ILE A 61 -5.87 -3.45 1.27
N LEU A 62 -6.42 -2.70 0.32
CA LEU A 62 -6.95 -3.27 -0.92
C LEU A 62 -5.79 -3.50 -1.89
N SER A 63 -5.43 -4.75 -2.13
CA SER A 63 -4.28 -5.07 -2.99
C SER A 63 -4.38 -6.44 -3.64
N ALA A 64 -4.00 -6.51 -4.92
CA ALA A 64 -3.79 -7.77 -5.62
C ALA A 64 -2.46 -8.46 -5.25
N ASP A 65 -1.56 -7.76 -4.55
CA ASP A 65 -0.27 -8.32 -4.12
C ASP A 65 -0.44 -9.15 -2.84
N ARG A 66 -0.25 -10.46 -2.95
CA ARG A 66 -0.34 -11.42 -1.83
C ARG A 66 0.82 -11.34 -0.85
N HIS A 67 1.87 -10.56 -1.11
CA HIS A 67 2.96 -10.36 -0.14
C HIS A 67 2.46 -9.79 1.19
N PHE A 68 1.41 -8.95 1.15
CA PHE A 68 0.78 -8.41 2.37
C PHE A 68 0.11 -9.47 3.24
N ASP A 69 -0.26 -10.66 2.69
CA ASP A 69 -0.81 -11.77 3.49
C ASP A 69 0.17 -12.26 4.58
N ARG A 70 1.45 -11.91 4.47
CA ARG A 70 2.51 -12.33 5.40
C ARG A 70 2.79 -11.32 6.51
N LEU A 71 2.11 -10.17 6.52
CA LEU A 71 2.40 -9.06 7.41
C LEU A 71 1.26 -8.90 8.42
N GLU A 72 1.51 -9.27 9.68
CA GLU A 72 0.49 -9.22 10.74
C GLU A 72 -0.07 -7.80 10.99
N ALA A 73 0.69 -6.77 10.63
CA ALA A 73 0.30 -5.37 10.80
C ALA A 73 -0.88 -4.94 9.91
N VAL A 74 -1.17 -5.68 8.84
CA VAL A 74 -2.18 -5.30 7.84
C VAL A 74 -3.02 -6.48 7.40
N GLU A 75 -4.32 -6.27 7.29
CA GLU A 75 -5.26 -7.20 6.66
C GLU A 75 -5.40 -6.87 5.18
N ARG A 76 -4.96 -7.78 4.30
CA ARG A 76 -5.17 -7.60 2.86
C ARG A 76 -6.60 -7.99 2.47
N VAL A 77 -7.26 -7.09 1.77
CA VAL A 77 -8.50 -7.35 1.05
C VAL A 77 -8.15 -7.61 -0.42
N ASP A 78 -8.53 -8.76 -0.95
CA ASP A 78 -8.36 -9.06 -2.36
C ASP A 78 -9.40 -8.30 -3.18
N PRO A 79 -9.03 -7.53 -4.22
CA PRO A 79 -10.00 -6.89 -5.11
C PRO A 79 -11.00 -7.87 -5.73
N ALA A 80 -10.61 -9.12 -5.97
CA ALA A 80 -11.51 -10.15 -6.51
C ALA A 80 -12.62 -10.54 -5.54
N ASP A 81 -12.46 -10.30 -4.23
CA ASP A 81 -13.49 -10.55 -3.23
C ASP A 81 -14.56 -9.45 -3.21
N LEU A 82 -14.22 -8.23 -3.66
CA LEU A 82 -15.16 -7.12 -3.76
C LEU A 82 -15.97 -7.13 -5.07
N ALA A 83 -15.45 -7.79 -6.11
CA ALA A 83 -16.09 -7.85 -7.43
C ALA A 83 -17.23 -8.88 -7.51
N ARG A 84 -17.44 -9.71 -6.47
CA ARG A 84 -18.51 -10.70 -6.44
C ARG A 84 -19.81 -10.06 -5.94
N PRO A 85 -20.90 -10.07 -6.75
CA PRO A 85 -22.21 -9.68 -6.23
C PRO A 85 -22.63 -10.66 -5.13
N ALA A 86 -23.32 -10.12 -4.11
CA ALA A 86 -23.92 -10.89 -3.02
C ALA A 86 -24.97 -11.89 -3.51
#